data_AF-A0A2I0X8A7-F1
#
_entry.id   AF-A0A2I0X8A7-F1
#
_cell.length_a   1.000
_cell.length_b   1.000
_cell.length_c   1.000
_cell.angle_alpha   90.00
_cell.angle_beta   90.00
_cell.angle_gamma   90.00
#
_symmetry.space_group_name_H-M   'P 1'
#
loop_
_entity.id
_entity.type
_entity.pdbx_description
1 polymer ?
#
loop_
_entity_poly.entity_id
_entity_poly.type
_entity_poly.pdbx_seq_one_letter_code
_entity_poly.pdbx_strand_id
1 'polypeptide(L)'
;MWQGYHPCSVYTNGNGGTISIDQPLIIHETRTLPAVAVAESAFLQLNLAITALRADPPRTNSGIIRLEVPIMEKARAIDWLHAQHHLPCCYFSGRGQNRERDLIDISGNEHGGYHDKDEKCFVSVAGVGSAVSFRGSDPFGLEDWKCIKFLSKDCPLVRAYGAIRFDAKRNISTEWKEFGSFYFIIPQVEFDEFEDGSMLATTIAWDDYLLLTWEKAVNGLIATMNQLLGRFDKLEKSIQRTATVGCSHVPCKASWNDSVTKALEIINRRHSDLVKVVLARCSRYVTDSVIDPLVLLASLQIEGENAYQFYIQPPNAPAFIGNTTICDEVIIDPRKALRRLPGVQHLCAELFGKLRRECDEFDVLASLHPSPAVCGMPSEEARKFIEEHEKFDRGMYAGPVGWFGGSESEFAVGIRSALVGQDLNTLVFAGAGIVKGTVPSLEWEEVDLKISQFTKVLHRHELQECLKEIKNAGTVANGD
;
A
#
# COMPACT_ATOMS: atom_id res chain seq x y z
N MET A 1 -6.52 34.55 -8.15
CA MET A 1 -6.75 34.09 -9.53
C MET A 1 -6.80 32.58 -9.43
N TRP A 2 -8.01 32.02 -9.32
CA TRP A 2 -8.21 30.57 -9.12
C TRP A 2 -7.75 29.84 -10.38
N GLN A 3 -6.61 29.17 -10.32
CA GLN A 3 -6.21 28.20 -11.34
C GLN A 3 -7.23 27.06 -11.29
N GLY A 4 -7.74 26.67 -12.46
CA GLY A 4 -8.83 25.70 -12.59
C GLY A 4 -8.45 24.36 -11.98
N TYR A 5 -9.27 23.89 -11.05
CA TYR A 5 -9.28 22.50 -10.60
C TYR A 5 -9.58 21.61 -11.80
N HIS A 6 -8.71 20.65 -12.10
CA HIS A 6 -8.92 19.67 -13.14
C HIS A 6 -9.46 18.38 -12.48
N PRO A 7 -10.70 17.96 -12.76
CA PRO A 7 -11.29 16.77 -12.12
C PRO A 7 -10.48 15.51 -12.44
N CYS A 8 -10.47 14.54 -11.51
CA CYS A 8 -9.80 13.24 -11.68
C CYS A 8 -10.09 12.64 -13.05
N SER A 9 -9.05 12.08 -13.67
CA SER A 9 -9.19 11.30 -14.89
C SER A 9 -9.49 9.85 -14.52
N VAL A 10 -10.59 9.32 -15.04
CA VAL A 10 -10.97 7.91 -14.89
C VAL A 10 -10.47 7.16 -16.10
N TYR A 11 -9.71 6.10 -15.87
CA TYR A 11 -9.22 5.24 -16.94
C TYR A 11 -9.69 3.80 -16.77
N THR A 12 -9.98 3.16 -17.89
CA THR A 12 -9.98 1.68 -17.99
C THR A 12 -9.10 1.29 -19.17
N ASN A 13 -8.19 0.34 -18.97
CA ASN A 13 -7.35 -0.24 -20.02
C ASN A 13 -6.72 0.79 -20.99
N GLY A 14 -6.26 1.93 -20.47
CA GLY A 14 -5.58 2.97 -21.24
C GLY A 14 -6.46 4.04 -21.92
N ASN A 15 -7.79 3.98 -21.80
CA ASN A 15 -8.70 5.02 -22.31
C ASN A 15 -9.25 5.87 -21.16
N GLY A 16 -9.15 7.20 -21.29
CA GLY A 16 -9.50 8.15 -20.24
C GLY A 16 -10.68 9.06 -20.58
N GLY A 17 -11.43 9.46 -19.55
CA GLY A 17 -12.44 10.52 -19.60
C GLY A 17 -12.41 11.37 -18.32
N THR A 18 -12.91 12.61 -18.39
CA THR A 18 -13.08 13.50 -17.23
C THR A 18 -14.46 13.29 -16.60
N ILE A 19 -14.50 13.22 -15.27
CA ILE A 19 -15.75 12.98 -14.52
C ILE A 19 -16.64 14.23 -14.56
N SER A 20 -17.93 14.03 -14.84
CA SER A 20 -19.01 14.94 -14.45
C SER A 20 -19.79 14.30 -13.29
N ILE A 21 -19.96 15.06 -12.21
CA ILE A 21 -20.34 14.62 -10.86
C ILE A 21 -21.85 14.32 -10.74
N ASP A 22 -22.66 14.74 -11.73
CA ASP A 22 -24.11 14.90 -11.55
C ASP A 22 -24.98 13.68 -11.89
N GLN A 23 -24.41 12.50 -12.18
CA GLN A 23 -25.23 11.32 -12.56
C GLN A 23 -24.93 10.06 -11.74
N PRO A 24 -25.92 9.54 -10.97
CA PRO A 24 -25.76 8.33 -10.19
C PRO A 24 -25.61 7.09 -11.09
N LEU A 25 -24.91 6.06 -10.59
CA LEU A 25 -24.92 4.76 -11.26
C LEU A 25 -26.30 4.14 -11.18
N ILE A 26 -26.67 3.44 -12.26
CA ILE A 26 -27.97 2.79 -12.35
C ILE A 26 -27.94 1.41 -11.70
N ILE A 27 -26.78 0.74 -11.68
CA ILE A 27 -26.62 -0.61 -11.14
C ILE A 27 -25.41 -0.69 -10.20
N HIS A 28 -25.65 -1.21 -9.00
CA HIS A 28 -24.65 -1.80 -8.12
C HIS A 28 -25.07 -3.22 -7.83
N GLU A 29 -24.29 -4.20 -8.27
CA GLU A 29 -24.67 -5.61 -8.14
C GLU A 29 -23.48 -6.46 -7.73
N THR A 30 -23.70 -7.34 -6.75
CA THR A 30 -22.79 -8.45 -6.42
C THR A 30 -23.54 -9.76 -6.64
N ARG A 31 -22.96 -10.67 -7.41
CA ARG A 31 -23.48 -12.02 -7.65
C ARG A 31 -22.50 -13.06 -7.12
N THR A 32 -22.89 -13.69 -6.02
CA THR A 32 -22.15 -14.82 -5.45
C THR A 32 -22.57 -16.11 -6.15
N LEU A 33 -21.62 -16.75 -6.82
CA LEU A 33 -21.78 -18.05 -7.46
C LEU A 33 -21.57 -19.20 -6.46
N PRO A 34 -22.01 -20.44 -6.77
CA PRO A 34 -21.85 -21.58 -5.86
C PRO A 34 -20.39 -21.82 -5.49
N ALA A 35 -20.14 -22.09 -4.20
CA ALA A 35 -18.80 -22.36 -3.70
C ALA A 35 -18.15 -23.58 -4.38
N VAL A 36 -16.83 -23.52 -4.56
CA VAL A 36 -16.02 -24.58 -5.18
C VAL A 36 -14.89 -25.05 -4.26
N ALA A 37 -14.37 -26.24 -4.51
CA ALA A 37 -13.27 -26.79 -3.73
C ALA A 37 -11.93 -26.06 -3.99
N VAL A 38 -11.62 -25.79 -5.26
CA VAL A 38 -10.30 -25.31 -5.73
C VAL A 38 -10.44 -24.13 -6.69
N ALA A 39 -9.40 -23.31 -6.81
CA ALA A 39 -9.43 -22.07 -7.58
C ALA A 39 -9.66 -22.27 -9.09
N GLU A 40 -9.15 -23.35 -9.69
CA GLU A 40 -9.35 -23.63 -11.12
C GLU A 40 -10.83 -23.76 -11.47
N SER A 41 -11.62 -24.32 -10.55
CA SER A 41 -13.07 -24.43 -10.70
C SER A 41 -13.75 -23.06 -10.63
N ALA A 42 -13.23 -22.15 -9.79
CA ALA A 42 -13.73 -20.78 -9.69
C ALA A 42 -13.46 -20.00 -10.98
N PHE A 43 -12.26 -20.12 -11.54
CA PHE A 43 -11.92 -19.53 -12.84
C PHE A 43 -12.86 -19.99 -13.95
N LEU A 44 -13.16 -21.29 -14.02
CA LEU A 44 -14.10 -21.84 -15.00
C LEU A 44 -15.51 -21.26 -14.82
N GLN A 45 -16.03 -21.23 -13.60
CA GLN A 45 -17.36 -20.69 -13.32
C GLN A 45 -17.46 -19.20 -13.66
N LEU A 46 -16.44 -18.39 -13.31
CA LEU A 46 -16.42 -16.97 -13.65
C LEU A 46 -16.37 -16.75 -15.16
N ASN A 47 -15.55 -17.51 -15.90
CA ASN A 47 -15.52 -17.42 -17.36
C ASN A 47 -16.87 -17.75 -18.00
N LEU A 48 -17.59 -18.75 -17.48
CA LEU A 48 -18.95 -19.06 -17.94
C LEU A 48 -19.94 -17.92 -17.63
N ALA A 49 -19.88 -17.36 -16.42
CA ALA A 49 -20.75 -16.26 -16.01
C ALA A 49 -20.48 -14.97 -16.81
N ILE A 50 -19.21 -14.64 -17.07
CA ILE A 50 -18.80 -13.52 -17.92
C ILE A 50 -19.29 -13.73 -19.36
N THR A 51 -19.18 -14.96 -19.88
CA THR A 51 -19.68 -15.29 -21.23
C THR A 51 -21.19 -15.13 -21.32
N ALA A 52 -21.93 -15.55 -20.29
CA ALA A 52 -23.38 -15.36 -20.21
C ALA A 52 -23.76 -13.86 -20.17
N LEU A 53 -23.07 -13.07 -19.34
CA LEU A 53 -23.25 -11.62 -19.27
C LEU A 53 -22.94 -10.92 -20.60
N ARG A 54 -21.93 -11.38 -21.33
CA ARG A 54 -21.61 -10.85 -22.66
C ARG A 54 -22.72 -11.14 -23.66
N ALA A 55 -23.36 -12.31 -23.57
CA ALA A 55 -24.46 -12.71 -24.45
C ALA A 55 -25.77 -11.97 -24.14
N ASP A 56 -26.00 -11.60 -22.87
CA ASP A 56 -27.16 -10.82 -22.42
C ASP A 56 -26.71 -9.59 -21.61
N PRO A 57 -26.34 -8.49 -22.29
CA PRO A 57 -25.79 -7.30 -21.65
C PRO A 57 -26.87 -6.54 -20.84
N PRO A 58 -26.50 -5.87 -19.73
CA PRO A 58 -27.38 -4.96 -19.03
C PRO A 58 -27.92 -3.85 -19.94
N ARG A 59 -29.19 -3.47 -19.75
CA ARG A 59 -29.86 -2.42 -20.55
C ARG A 59 -29.69 -1.01 -19.99
N THR A 60 -28.65 -0.79 -19.19
CA THR A 60 -28.39 0.49 -18.50
C THR A 60 -27.10 1.11 -19.03
N ASN A 61 -27.04 2.44 -19.03
CA ASN A 61 -25.91 3.18 -19.56
C ASN A 61 -24.71 3.24 -18.61
N SER A 62 -24.91 2.85 -17.34
CA SER A 62 -23.86 2.81 -16.33
C SER A 62 -24.15 1.76 -15.27
N GLY A 63 -23.10 1.24 -14.66
CA GLY A 63 -23.20 0.28 -13.58
C GLY A 63 -21.88 -0.38 -13.20
N ILE A 64 -21.95 -1.18 -12.14
CA ILE A 64 -20.90 -2.08 -11.71
C ILE A 64 -21.47 -3.42 -11.29
N ILE A 65 -20.88 -4.49 -11.80
CA ILE A 65 -21.22 -5.87 -11.46
C ILE A 65 -19.96 -6.56 -10.94
N ARG A 66 -20.01 -7.04 -9.70
CA ARG A 66 -19.05 -7.98 -9.12
C ARG A 66 -19.60 -9.40 -9.24
N LEU A 67 -18.86 -10.29 -9.87
CA LEU A 67 -19.10 -11.73 -9.83
C LEU A 67 -18.07 -12.34 -8.89
N GLU A 68 -18.48 -13.19 -7.97
CA GLU A 68 -17.56 -13.80 -7.00
C GLU A 68 -17.87 -15.28 -6.77
N VAL A 69 -16.82 -16.07 -6.57
CA VAL A 69 -16.90 -17.50 -6.28
C VAL A 69 -16.13 -17.78 -4.99
N PRO A 70 -16.82 -18.21 -3.91
CA PRO A 70 -16.14 -18.70 -2.71
C PRO A 70 -15.35 -19.98 -3.00
N ILE A 71 -14.13 -20.07 -2.48
CA ILE A 71 -13.23 -21.21 -2.62
C ILE A 71 -12.98 -21.80 -1.22
N MET A 72 -13.20 -23.11 -1.08
CA MET A 72 -13.02 -23.81 0.20
C MET A 72 -11.56 -23.98 0.59
N GLU A 73 -10.68 -24.20 -0.40
CA GLU A 73 -9.24 -24.23 -0.19
C GLU A 73 -8.72 -22.86 0.24
N LYS A 74 -7.82 -22.86 1.24
CA LYS A 74 -7.08 -21.67 1.65
C LYS A 74 -5.86 -21.53 0.75
N ALA A 75 -5.78 -20.41 0.05
CA ALA A 75 -4.58 -20.01 -0.68
C ALA A 75 -4.22 -18.56 -0.33
N ARG A 76 -2.92 -18.25 -0.40
CA ARG A 76 -2.43 -16.89 -0.11
C ARG A 76 -2.61 -16.00 -1.33
N ALA A 77 -3.18 -14.82 -1.14
CA ALA A 77 -3.38 -13.88 -2.25
C ALA A 77 -2.05 -13.47 -2.90
N ILE A 78 -0.97 -13.36 -2.12
CA ILE A 78 0.37 -13.03 -2.64
C ILE A 78 0.97 -14.13 -3.53
N ASP A 79 0.69 -15.42 -3.24
CA ASP A 79 1.16 -16.54 -4.09
C ASP A 79 0.41 -16.56 -5.42
N TRP A 80 -0.88 -16.24 -5.38
CA TRP A 80 -1.67 -16.06 -6.60
C TRP A 80 -1.13 -14.92 -7.44
N LEU A 81 -0.88 -13.75 -6.83
CA LEU A 81 -0.42 -12.56 -7.54
C LEU A 81 0.95 -12.77 -8.19
N HIS A 82 1.86 -13.44 -7.51
CA HIS A 82 3.21 -13.73 -8.02
C HIS A 82 3.20 -14.59 -9.29
N ALA A 83 2.19 -15.46 -9.46
CA ALA A 83 2.03 -16.22 -10.68
C ALA A 83 1.53 -15.38 -11.87
N GLN A 84 1.12 -14.12 -11.65
CA GLN A 84 0.54 -13.28 -12.70
C GLN A 84 1.56 -12.31 -13.30
N HIS A 85 1.37 -11.96 -14.56
CA HIS A 85 2.24 -11.02 -15.29
C HIS A 85 1.49 -9.80 -15.84
N HIS A 86 0.20 -9.68 -15.52
CA HIS A 86 -0.66 -8.62 -16.05
C HIS A 86 -0.66 -7.39 -15.13
N LEU A 87 -0.67 -6.19 -15.74
CA LEU A 87 -0.69 -4.90 -15.05
C LEU A 87 -1.95 -4.10 -15.39
N PRO A 88 -2.42 -3.20 -14.52
CA PRO A 88 -1.88 -2.90 -13.19
C PRO A 88 -2.13 -4.03 -12.19
N CYS A 89 -1.41 -4.01 -11.08
CA CYS A 89 -1.69 -4.88 -9.95
C CYS A 89 -1.59 -4.15 -8.61
N CYS A 90 -2.31 -4.67 -7.64
CA CYS A 90 -2.25 -4.24 -6.26
C CYS A 90 -2.21 -5.47 -5.32
N TYR A 91 -1.61 -5.28 -4.16
CA TYR A 91 -1.78 -6.19 -3.04
C TYR A 91 -1.85 -5.39 -1.75
N PHE A 92 -2.76 -5.80 -0.86
CA PHE A 92 -2.90 -5.22 0.46
C PHE A 92 -3.15 -6.36 1.45
N SER A 93 -2.33 -6.40 2.50
CA SER A 93 -2.58 -7.26 3.66
C SER A 93 -2.84 -6.38 4.85
N GLY A 94 -3.97 -6.63 5.49
CA GLY A 94 -4.21 -6.15 6.84
C GLY A 94 -3.18 -6.76 7.81
N ARG A 95 -3.18 -6.31 9.05
CA ARG A 95 -2.37 -6.94 10.10
C ARG A 95 -3.04 -8.23 10.56
N GLY A 96 -2.25 -9.23 10.93
CA GLY A 96 -2.78 -10.51 11.42
C GLY A 96 -3.61 -10.33 12.69
N GLN A 97 -4.80 -10.95 12.74
CA GLN A 97 -5.66 -10.95 13.91
C GLN A 97 -5.14 -11.94 14.97
N ASN A 98 -4.14 -11.56 15.75
CA ASN A 98 -3.93 -12.14 17.08
C ASN A 98 -4.71 -11.31 18.13
N ARG A 99 -6.00 -11.01 17.86
CA ARG A 99 -6.82 -10.17 18.75
C ARG A 99 -7.33 -10.90 20.01
N GLU A 100 -7.20 -12.22 20.10
CA GLU A 100 -7.99 -13.01 21.07
C GLU A 100 -7.22 -13.83 22.12
N ARG A 101 -5.88 -13.79 22.22
CA ARG A 101 -5.16 -14.76 23.08
C ARG A 101 -4.44 -14.27 24.34
N ASP A 102 -4.33 -12.97 24.60
CA ASP A 102 -3.55 -12.48 25.76
C ASP A 102 -4.30 -11.57 26.75
N LEU A 103 -5.64 -11.46 26.66
CA LEU A 103 -6.44 -10.79 27.68
C LEU A 103 -7.01 -11.80 28.68
N ILE A 104 -6.25 -12.09 29.74
CA ILE A 104 -6.84 -12.67 30.96
C ILE A 104 -7.62 -11.55 31.66
N ASP A 105 -8.93 -11.60 31.50
CA ASP A 105 -9.89 -10.73 32.19
C ASP A 105 -9.83 -11.00 33.71
N ILE A 106 -9.32 -10.03 34.48
CA ILE A 106 -9.51 -9.95 35.93
C ILE A 106 -10.35 -8.72 36.25
N SER A 107 -11.52 -8.61 35.64
CA SER A 107 -12.61 -7.84 36.20
C SER A 107 -13.92 -8.36 35.63
N GLY A 108 -14.56 -9.26 36.38
CA GLY A 108 -15.93 -9.69 36.10
C GLY A 108 -16.85 -8.47 36.02
N ASN A 109 -17.14 -8.04 34.80
CA ASN A 109 -18.26 -7.18 34.48
C ASN A 109 -18.61 -7.35 33.00
N GLU A 110 -19.53 -8.27 32.75
CA GLU A 110 -20.17 -8.47 31.46
C GLU A 110 -20.87 -7.18 31.01
N HIS A 111 -20.28 -6.48 30.04
CA HIS A 111 -21.02 -5.55 29.18
C HIS A 111 -20.84 -6.04 27.75
N GLY A 112 -21.81 -6.85 27.31
CA GLY A 112 -21.86 -7.43 25.97
C GLY A 112 -21.89 -6.34 24.90
N GLY A 113 -20.78 -6.19 24.18
CA GLY A 113 -20.72 -5.50 22.90
C GLY A 113 -21.33 -6.39 21.82
N TYR A 114 -22.20 -5.79 21.01
CA TYR A 114 -22.72 -6.36 19.76
C TYR A 114 -21.54 -6.64 18.82
N HIS A 115 -21.06 -7.89 18.81
CA HIS A 115 -20.25 -8.42 17.71
C HIS A 115 -21.21 -9.11 16.73
N ASP A 116 -21.30 -8.55 15.53
CA ASP A 116 -21.95 -9.22 14.42
C ASP A 116 -21.15 -10.50 14.10
N LYS A 117 -21.82 -11.64 14.10
CA LYS A 117 -21.19 -12.98 14.23
C LYS A 117 -20.79 -13.63 12.91
N ASP A 118 -20.92 -12.93 11.78
CA ASP A 118 -20.78 -13.52 10.44
C ASP A 118 -19.72 -12.84 9.54
N GLU A 119 -18.88 -11.95 10.09
CA GLU A 119 -17.79 -11.35 9.31
C GLU A 119 -16.66 -12.36 9.13
N LYS A 120 -16.56 -12.97 7.93
CA LYS A 120 -15.37 -13.71 7.53
C LYS A 120 -14.17 -12.78 7.70
N CYS A 121 -13.26 -13.13 8.60
CA CYS A 121 -12.11 -12.33 8.88
C CYS A 121 -11.21 -12.23 7.63
N PHE A 122 -11.16 -11.04 7.05
CA PHE A 122 -10.38 -10.69 5.87
C PHE A 122 -8.89 -10.62 6.24
N VAL A 123 -8.04 -11.32 5.49
CA VAL A 123 -6.60 -11.42 5.76
C VAL A 123 -5.81 -10.54 4.78
N SER A 124 -5.93 -10.81 3.49
CA SER A 124 -5.21 -10.10 2.43
C SER A 124 -5.98 -10.14 1.11
N VAL A 125 -5.59 -9.27 0.19
CA VAL A 125 -6.16 -9.18 -1.16
C VAL A 125 -5.08 -8.93 -2.19
N ALA A 126 -5.23 -9.57 -3.34
CA ALA A 126 -4.45 -9.31 -4.54
C ALA A 126 -5.38 -8.97 -5.71
N GLY A 127 -5.06 -7.90 -6.44
CA GLY A 127 -5.83 -7.44 -7.59
C GLY A 127 -4.99 -7.37 -8.85
N VAL A 128 -5.58 -7.75 -9.98
CA VAL A 128 -4.97 -7.67 -11.31
C VAL A 128 -5.94 -7.02 -12.30
N GLY A 129 -5.39 -6.18 -13.18
CA GLY A 129 -6.17 -5.37 -14.11
C GLY A 129 -6.91 -4.25 -13.40
N SER A 130 -7.57 -3.39 -14.16
CA SER A 130 -8.30 -2.24 -13.61
C SER A 130 -9.69 -2.12 -14.23
N ALA A 131 -10.73 -2.47 -13.48
CA ALA A 131 -12.11 -2.25 -13.86
C ALA A 131 -12.39 -0.75 -13.89
N VAL A 132 -11.81 -0.01 -12.94
CA VAL A 132 -11.77 1.45 -12.90
C VAL A 132 -10.44 1.87 -12.27
N SER A 133 -9.79 2.89 -12.81
CA SER A 133 -8.63 3.52 -12.16
C SER A 133 -8.80 5.02 -12.07
N PHE A 134 -8.30 5.58 -10.98
CA PHE A 134 -8.37 6.99 -10.62
C PHE A 134 -6.95 7.51 -10.52
N ARG A 135 -6.65 8.55 -11.30
CA ARG A 135 -5.36 9.24 -11.26
C ARG A 135 -5.56 10.72 -11.53
N GLY A 136 -4.88 11.55 -10.75
CA GLY A 136 -4.89 13.00 -10.91
C GLY A 136 -3.50 13.60 -10.82
N SER A 137 -3.32 14.77 -11.42
CA SER A 137 -2.16 15.65 -11.18
C SER A 137 -2.41 16.59 -10.01
N ASP A 138 -3.67 16.94 -9.76
CA ASP A 138 -4.08 17.81 -8.67
C ASP A 138 -4.14 17.05 -7.33
N PRO A 139 -4.09 17.76 -6.19
CA PRO A 139 -4.28 17.13 -4.89
C PRO A 139 -5.59 16.36 -4.82
N PHE A 140 -5.51 15.13 -4.29
CA PHE A 140 -6.68 14.28 -4.09
C PHE A 140 -7.68 14.99 -3.16
N GLY A 141 -8.84 15.35 -3.72
CA GLY A 141 -9.85 16.16 -3.05
C GLY A 141 -11.10 15.37 -2.67
N LEU A 142 -11.99 16.05 -1.94
CA LEU A 142 -13.30 15.52 -1.56
C LEU A 142 -14.16 15.18 -2.78
N GLU A 143 -14.05 15.97 -3.85
CA GLU A 143 -14.73 15.68 -5.11
C GLU A 143 -14.20 14.40 -5.72
N ASP A 144 -12.87 14.16 -5.73
CA ASP A 144 -12.31 12.91 -6.23
C ASP A 144 -12.76 11.71 -5.39
N TRP A 145 -12.86 11.88 -4.06
CA TRP A 145 -13.40 10.87 -3.13
C TRP A 145 -14.87 10.53 -3.42
N LYS A 146 -15.71 11.55 -3.60
CA LYS A 146 -17.15 11.42 -3.83
C LYS A 146 -17.50 11.03 -5.27
N CYS A 147 -16.65 11.37 -6.22
CA CYS A 147 -16.83 11.07 -7.65
C CYS A 147 -16.70 9.58 -7.96
N ILE A 148 -16.27 8.77 -7.00
CA ILE A 148 -16.15 7.33 -7.19
C ILE A 148 -17.51 6.68 -6.98
N LYS A 149 -18.40 6.99 -7.92
CA LYS A 149 -19.77 6.47 -7.97
C LYS A 149 -19.85 4.96 -8.13
N PHE A 150 -18.73 4.28 -8.42
CA PHE A 150 -18.61 2.83 -8.51
C PHE A 150 -18.58 2.13 -7.14
N LEU A 151 -18.33 2.86 -6.05
CA LEU A 151 -18.32 2.30 -4.71
C LEU A 151 -19.70 2.50 -4.07
N SER A 152 -20.27 1.44 -3.49
CA SER A 152 -21.56 1.48 -2.79
C SER A 152 -21.52 0.55 -1.58
N LYS A 153 -22.26 0.95 -0.53
CA LYS A 153 -22.50 0.13 0.66
C LYS A 153 -23.21 -1.19 0.35
N ASP A 154 -23.95 -1.24 -0.75
CA ASP A 154 -24.64 -2.46 -1.22
C ASP A 154 -23.67 -3.49 -1.81
N CYS A 155 -22.46 -3.06 -2.20
CA CYS A 155 -21.38 -3.91 -2.72
C CYS A 155 -20.11 -3.71 -1.89
N PRO A 156 -20.07 -4.16 -0.62
CA PRO A 156 -19.03 -3.79 0.35
C PRO A 156 -17.62 -4.27 0.01
N LEU A 157 -17.51 -5.31 -0.84
CA LEU A 157 -16.24 -5.86 -1.31
C LEU A 157 -15.74 -5.23 -2.62
N VAL A 158 -16.51 -4.31 -3.23
CA VAL A 158 -15.97 -3.48 -4.30
C VAL A 158 -15.22 -2.32 -3.65
N ARG A 159 -13.89 -2.37 -3.74
CA ARG A 159 -12.97 -1.44 -3.07
C ARG A 159 -11.96 -0.87 -4.08
N ALA A 160 -11.55 0.37 -3.85
CA ALA A 160 -10.48 1.03 -4.57
C ALA A 160 -9.19 0.95 -3.75
N TYR A 161 -8.12 0.39 -4.32
CA TYR A 161 -6.82 0.19 -3.68
C TYR A 161 -5.78 1.12 -4.29
N GLY A 162 -4.95 1.77 -3.48
CA GLY A 162 -4.05 2.77 -4.00
C GLY A 162 -3.29 3.59 -2.97
N ALA A 163 -2.75 4.72 -3.42
CA ALA A 163 -1.93 5.62 -2.62
C ALA A 163 -2.10 7.08 -3.02
N ILE A 164 -1.83 7.98 -2.07
CA ILE A 164 -1.84 9.44 -2.23
C ILE A 164 -0.43 9.98 -1.93
N ARG A 165 0.06 10.93 -2.73
CA ARG A 165 1.40 11.53 -2.57
C ARG A 165 1.50 12.27 -1.23
N PHE A 166 2.70 12.26 -0.63
CA PHE A 166 3.00 13.01 0.58
C PHE A 166 2.72 14.51 0.46
N ASP A 167 3.26 15.17 -0.56
CA ASP A 167 3.01 16.59 -0.85
C ASP A 167 2.50 16.76 -2.29
N ALA A 168 1.18 16.89 -2.44
CA ALA A 168 0.55 17.06 -3.73
C ALA A 168 0.82 18.43 -4.39
N LYS A 169 1.45 19.39 -3.71
CA LYS A 169 1.83 20.69 -4.30
C LYS A 169 3.19 20.64 -4.99
N ARG A 170 3.96 19.57 -4.78
CA ARG A 170 5.31 19.43 -5.34
C ARG A 170 5.24 18.89 -6.77
N ASN A 171 6.15 19.37 -7.62
CA ASN A 171 6.34 18.80 -8.95
C ASN A 171 6.66 17.30 -8.88
N ILE A 172 5.99 16.52 -9.71
CA ILE A 172 6.12 15.06 -9.80
C ILE A 172 7.44 14.70 -10.48
N SER A 173 8.30 13.94 -9.80
CA SER A 173 9.54 13.45 -10.43
C SER A 173 9.28 12.34 -11.46
N THR A 174 10.26 12.07 -12.30
CA THR A 174 10.19 11.06 -13.37
C THR A 174 9.81 9.67 -12.87
N GLU A 175 10.34 9.27 -11.72
CA GLU A 175 10.12 7.95 -11.12
C GLU A 175 8.68 7.77 -10.62
N TRP A 176 8.00 8.87 -10.26
CA TRP A 176 6.63 8.88 -9.77
C TRP A 176 5.61 9.34 -10.82
N LYS A 177 6.04 9.60 -12.05
CA LYS A 177 5.20 10.18 -13.11
C LYS A 177 3.92 9.37 -13.28
N GLU A 178 4.04 8.06 -13.40
CA GLU A 178 2.91 7.15 -13.65
C GLU A 178 1.95 6.99 -12.47
N PHE A 179 2.37 7.35 -11.28
CA PHE A 179 1.49 7.39 -10.10
C PHE A 179 0.63 8.66 -10.04
N GLY A 180 1.06 9.78 -10.63
CA GLY A 180 0.36 11.05 -10.41
C GLY A 180 0.37 11.47 -8.94
N SER A 181 -0.48 12.42 -8.54
CA SER A 181 -0.71 12.89 -7.16
C SER A 181 -1.46 11.89 -6.29
N PHE A 182 -2.22 11.01 -6.91
CA PHE A 182 -2.81 9.83 -6.32
C PHE A 182 -3.05 8.80 -7.42
N TYR A 183 -3.07 7.53 -7.03
CA TYR A 183 -3.40 6.43 -7.92
C TYR A 183 -4.22 5.39 -7.16
N PHE A 184 -5.42 5.10 -7.64
CA PHE A 184 -6.28 4.04 -7.10
C PHE A 184 -6.83 3.16 -8.23
N ILE A 185 -7.04 1.88 -7.96
CA ILE A 185 -7.68 0.94 -8.87
C ILE A 185 -8.76 0.15 -8.17
N ILE A 186 -9.87 -0.10 -8.86
CA ILE A 186 -10.80 -1.20 -8.60
C ILE A 186 -10.34 -2.36 -9.50
N PRO A 187 -9.83 -3.48 -8.95
CA PRO A 187 -9.30 -4.58 -9.75
C PRO A 187 -10.33 -5.18 -10.71
N GLN A 188 -9.89 -5.62 -11.89
CA GLN A 188 -10.76 -6.43 -12.76
C GLN A 188 -10.93 -7.84 -12.23
N VAL A 189 -9.85 -8.40 -11.68
CA VAL A 189 -9.83 -9.72 -11.06
C VAL A 189 -9.18 -9.57 -9.70
N GLU A 190 -9.82 -10.10 -8.68
CA GLU A 190 -9.41 -9.99 -7.28
C GLU A 190 -9.38 -11.38 -6.65
N PHE A 191 -8.32 -11.68 -5.92
CA PHE A 191 -8.21 -12.85 -5.07
C PHE A 191 -8.15 -12.42 -3.61
N ASP A 192 -9.18 -12.77 -2.86
CA ASP A 192 -9.32 -12.47 -1.44
C ASP A 192 -8.92 -13.68 -0.60
N GLU A 193 -8.06 -13.44 0.38
CA GLU A 193 -7.70 -14.38 1.43
C GLU A 193 -8.53 -14.11 2.68
N PHE A 194 -9.29 -15.10 3.13
CA PHE A 194 -10.03 -15.07 4.38
C PHE A 194 -9.47 -16.10 5.36
N GLU A 195 -9.78 -15.96 6.64
CA GLU A 195 -9.34 -16.94 7.64
C GLU A 195 -9.81 -18.35 7.33
N ASP A 196 -11.02 -18.53 6.80
CA ASP A 196 -11.65 -19.85 6.59
C ASP A 196 -11.72 -20.30 5.12
N GLY A 197 -11.07 -19.59 4.21
CA GLY A 197 -11.07 -19.94 2.79
C GLY A 197 -10.55 -18.81 1.93
N SER A 198 -10.87 -18.86 0.64
CA SER A 198 -10.50 -17.82 -0.30
C SER A 198 -11.70 -17.43 -1.16
N MET A 199 -11.57 -16.36 -1.93
CA MET A 199 -12.56 -15.99 -2.92
C MET A 199 -11.87 -15.45 -4.16
N LEU A 200 -12.39 -15.83 -5.33
CA LEU A 200 -11.99 -15.23 -6.59
C LEU A 200 -13.16 -14.41 -7.10
N ALA A 201 -12.90 -13.15 -7.44
CA ALA A 201 -13.91 -12.24 -7.94
C ALA A 201 -13.46 -11.53 -9.22
N THR A 202 -14.44 -11.10 -9.99
CA THR A 202 -14.25 -10.25 -11.16
C THR A 202 -15.20 -9.08 -11.14
N THR A 203 -14.73 -7.94 -11.64
CA THR A 203 -15.50 -6.70 -11.64
C THR A 203 -15.63 -6.16 -13.05
N ILE A 204 -16.87 -5.88 -13.47
CA ILE A 204 -17.20 -5.19 -14.72
C ILE A 204 -17.81 -3.85 -14.34
N ALA A 205 -17.14 -2.76 -14.71
CA ALA A 205 -17.63 -1.41 -14.50
C ALA A 205 -17.77 -0.71 -15.85
N TRP A 206 -18.92 -0.08 -16.08
CA TRP A 206 -19.20 0.66 -17.31
C TRP A 206 -19.94 1.95 -17.02
N ASP A 207 -19.71 2.92 -17.88
CA ASP A 207 -20.37 4.21 -17.89
C ASP A 207 -20.16 4.87 -19.25
N ASP A 208 -21.24 4.92 -20.04
CA ASP A 208 -21.22 5.49 -21.38
C ASP A 208 -20.83 6.97 -21.38
N TYR A 209 -21.11 7.71 -20.30
CA TYR A 209 -20.73 9.12 -20.17
C TYR A 209 -19.21 9.30 -19.97
N LEU A 210 -18.54 8.29 -19.42
CA LEU A 210 -17.08 8.25 -19.28
C LEU A 210 -16.41 7.55 -20.47
N LEU A 211 -17.15 7.24 -21.54
CA LEU A 211 -16.68 6.47 -22.71
C LEU A 211 -16.23 5.04 -22.37
N LEU A 212 -16.68 4.54 -21.21
CA LEU A 212 -16.44 3.21 -20.67
C LEU A 212 -17.61 2.30 -21.01
N THR A 213 -17.82 2.01 -22.29
CA THR A 213 -18.99 1.22 -22.70
C THR A 213 -18.95 -0.20 -22.13
N TRP A 214 -20.14 -0.80 -21.95
CA TRP A 214 -20.26 -2.21 -21.52
C TRP A 214 -19.38 -3.14 -22.36
N GLU A 215 -19.40 -2.98 -23.68
CA GLU A 215 -18.61 -3.80 -24.61
C GLU A 215 -17.11 -3.70 -24.32
N LYS A 216 -16.57 -2.50 -24.09
CA LYS A 216 -15.16 -2.32 -23.74
C LYS A 216 -14.84 -2.95 -22.38
N ALA A 217 -15.72 -2.78 -21.40
CA ALA A 217 -15.54 -3.32 -20.06
C ALA A 217 -15.50 -4.85 -20.06
N VAL A 218 -16.49 -5.51 -20.68
CA VAL A 218 -16.58 -6.97 -20.71
C VAL A 218 -15.49 -7.59 -21.60
N ASN A 219 -15.17 -7.00 -22.76
CA ASN A 219 -14.09 -7.50 -23.61
C ASN A 219 -12.72 -7.31 -22.94
N GLY A 220 -12.54 -6.19 -22.22
CA GLY A 220 -11.36 -5.95 -21.41
C GLY A 220 -11.20 -7.01 -20.32
N LEU A 221 -12.26 -7.35 -19.59
CA LEU A 221 -12.21 -8.39 -18.57
C LEU A 221 -11.91 -9.77 -19.17
N ILE A 222 -12.52 -10.12 -20.30
CA ILE A 222 -12.24 -11.39 -21.01
C ILE A 222 -10.77 -11.46 -21.44
N ALA A 223 -10.22 -10.36 -21.96
CA ALA A 223 -8.81 -10.30 -22.33
C ALA A 223 -7.89 -10.52 -21.12
N THR A 224 -8.21 -9.93 -19.97
CA THR A 224 -7.50 -10.14 -18.71
C THR A 224 -7.59 -11.58 -18.25
N MET A 225 -8.80 -12.15 -18.17
CA MET A 225 -9.04 -13.55 -17.76
C MET A 225 -8.29 -14.57 -18.63
N ASN A 226 -8.16 -14.32 -19.93
CA ASN A 226 -7.40 -15.19 -20.84
C ASN A 226 -5.87 -15.15 -20.63
N GLN A 227 -5.36 -14.10 -19.99
CA GLN A 227 -3.93 -13.94 -19.69
C GLN A 227 -3.56 -14.44 -18.29
N LEU A 228 -4.53 -14.62 -17.40
CA LEU A 228 -4.30 -15.08 -16.04
C LEU A 228 -3.99 -16.57 -16.00
N LEU A 229 -3.12 -16.94 -15.07
CA LEU A 229 -2.83 -18.34 -14.78
C LEU A 229 -3.71 -18.80 -13.62
N GLY A 230 -4.43 -19.90 -13.81
CA GLY A 230 -5.22 -20.53 -12.75
C GLY A 230 -4.39 -21.28 -11.69
N ARG A 231 -3.06 -21.06 -11.65
CA ARG A 231 -2.12 -21.75 -10.76
C ARG A 231 -1.54 -20.80 -9.72
N PHE A 232 -1.04 -21.36 -8.62
CA PHE A 232 -0.34 -20.63 -7.56
C PHE A 232 1.14 -20.98 -7.61
N ASP A 233 1.97 -19.99 -7.90
CA ASP A 233 3.43 -20.16 -7.86
C ASP A 233 3.85 -19.83 -6.44
N LYS A 234 3.90 -20.88 -5.60
CA LYS A 234 4.28 -20.74 -4.18
C LYS A 234 5.56 -19.94 -4.11
N LEU A 235 5.46 -18.77 -3.50
CA LEU A 235 6.60 -17.90 -3.32
C LEU A 235 7.51 -18.56 -2.29
N GLU A 236 8.48 -19.33 -2.77
CA GLU A 236 9.53 -19.83 -1.91
C GLU A 236 10.18 -18.60 -1.28
N LYS A 237 10.38 -18.63 0.04
CA LYS A 237 11.19 -17.65 0.78
C LYS A 237 12.69 -17.73 0.38
N SER A 238 12.96 -18.20 -0.83
CA SER A 238 14.24 -18.26 -1.51
C SER A 238 14.62 -16.83 -1.85
N ILE A 239 15.56 -16.32 -1.06
CA ILE A 239 16.15 -14.99 -1.17
C ILE A 239 16.61 -14.80 -2.63
N GLN A 240 16.05 -13.80 -3.32
CA GLN A 240 16.57 -13.43 -4.62
C GLN A 240 18.05 -13.06 -4.46
N ARG A 241 18.93 -13.83 -5.10
CA ARG A 241 20.39 -13.69 -4.99
C ARG A 241 20.81 -12.52 -5.85
N THR A 242 20.93 -11.35 -5.23
CA THR A 242 21.23 -10.12 -5.94
C THR A 242 22.30 -9.36 -5.19
N ALA A 243 23.46 -9.14 -5.79
CA ALA A 243 24.51 -8.35 -5.17
C ALA A 243 24.28 -6.85 -5.42
N THR A 244 24.55 -6.03 -4.41
CA THR A 244 24.57 -4.57 -4.59
C THR A 244 25.89 -4.16 -5.25
N VAL A 245 25.80 -3.61 -6.45
CA VAL A 245 26.93 -3.11 -7.26
C VAL A 245 27.21 -1.63 -6.95
N GLY A 246 26.20 -0.89 -6.51
CA GLY A 246 26.35 0.52 -6.14
C GLY A 246 25.30 0.99 -5.15
N CYS A 247 25.67 1.96 -4.31
CA CYS A 247 24.76 2.63 -3.40
C CYS A 247 25.04 4.13 -3.41
N SER A 248 23.99 4.94 -3.47
CA SER A 248 24.09 6.41 -3.33
C SER A 248 22.95 6.95 -2.48
N HIS A 249 23.18 8.06 -1.80
CA HIS A 249 22.23 8.65 -0.86
C HIS A 249 21.88 10.09 -1.25
N VAL A 250 20.59 10.41 -1.22
CA VAL A 250 20.07 11.77 -1.40
C VAL A 250 19.18 12.12 -0.21
N PRO A 251 19.58 13.07 0.66
CA PRO A 251 20.88 13.75 0.68
C PRO A 251 22.04 12.80 1.05
N CYS A 252 23.27 13.17 0.68
CA CYS A 252 24.47 12.52 1.19
C CYS A 252 24.73 12.92 2.66
N LYS A 253 25.67 12.27 3.35
CA LYS A 253 25.91 12.50 4.79
C LYS A 253 26.25 13.96 5.12
N ALA A 254 27.04 14.62 4.27
CA ALA A 254 27.36 16.04 4.46
C ALA A 254 26.11 16.93 4.35
N SER A 255 25.35 16.80 3.25
CA SER A 255 24.12 17.58 3.05
C SER A 255 23.01 17.25 4.05
N TRP A 256 22.97 16.02 4.57
CA TRP A 256 22.12 15.64 5.69
C TRP A 256 22.50 16.43 6.95
N ASN A 257 23.77 16.42 7.34
CA ASN A 257 24.26 17.15 8.50
C ASN A 257 23.96 18.66 8.38
N ASP A 258 24.14 19.23 7.20
CA ASP A 258 23.79 20.64 6.94
C ASP A 258 22.30 20.91 7.13
N SER A 259 21.44 20.02 6.63
CA SER A 259 19.99 20.16 6.73
C SER A 259 19.49 20.00 8.17
N VAL A 260 20.05 19.04 8.92
CA VAL A 260 19.75 18.87 10.35
C VAL A 260 20.23 20.08 11.15
N THR A 261 21.42 20.59 10.86
CA THR A 261 21.96 21.77 11.55
C THR A 261 21.08 22.99 11.31
N LYS A 262 20.66 23.24 10.07
CA LYS A 262 19.72 24.33 9.73
C LYS A 262 18.37 24.16 10.43
N ALA A 263 17.83 22.94 10.49
CA ALA A 263 16.59 22.66 11.21
C ALA A 263 16.74 23.00 12.70
N LEU A 264 17.84 22.58 13.33
CA LEU A 264 18.16 22.88 14.72
C LEU A 264 18.36 24.38 14.97
N GLU A 265 19.02 25.09 14.07
CA GLU A 265 19.19 26.54 14.14
C GLU A 265 17.84 27.27 14.15
N ILE A 266 16.88 26.81 13.34
CA ILE A 266 15.52 27.37 13.33
C ILE A 266 14.80 27.00 14.63
N ILE A 267 14.69 25.71 14.96
CA ILE A 267 13.97 25.18 16.13
C ILE A 267 14.45 25.82 17.45
N ASN A 268 15.76 26.13 17.55
CA ASN A 268 16.33 26.72 18.77
C ASN A 268 16.14 28.23 18.89
N ARG A 269 15.58 28.93 17.89
CA ARG A 269 15.29 30.37 18.00
C ARG A 269 14.20 30.61 19.05
N ARG A 270 14.35 31.69 19.83
CA ARG A 270 13.40 32.07 20.90
C ARG A 270 11.94 32.23 20.44
N HIS A 271 11.72 32.56 19.16
CA HIS A 271 10.41 32.78 18.57
C HIS A 271 10.22 31.96 17.29
N SER A 272 10.77 30.73 17.24
CA SER A 272 10.47 29.82 16.14
C SER A 272 9.07 29.25 16.29
N ASP A 273 8.28 29.34 15.23
CA ASP A 273 7.05 28.58 15.14
C ASP A 273 7.33 27.09 14.89
N LEU A 274 8.43 26.75 14.20
CA LEU A 274 8.83 25.36 13.93
C LEU A 274 9.43 24.69 15.18
N VAL A 275 8.80 23.60 15.63
CA VAL A 275 9.19 22.81 16.83
C VAL A 275 9.81 21.46 16.44
N LYS A 276 9.34 20.87 15.34
CA LYS A 276 9.80 19.58 14.83
C LYS A 276 9.73 19.57 13.31
N VAL A 277 10.71 18.96 12.65
CA VAL A 277 10.63 18.61 11.22
C VAL A 277 11.14 17.21 11.01
N VAL A 278 10.51 16.44 10.12
CA VAL A 278 10.96 15.09 9.77
C VAL A 278 11.66 15.17 8.43
N LEU A 279 12.97 14.94 8.43
CA LEU A 279 13.77 14.89 7.21
C LEU A 279 13.90 13.44 6.73
N ALA A 280 13.87 13.25 5.43
CA ALA A 280 13.95 11.98 4.77
C ALA A 280 15.22 11.85 3.92
N ARG A 281 15.59 10.60 3.66
CA ARG A 281 16.67 10.21 2.77
C ARG A 281 16.16 9.14 1.82
N CYS A 282 16.47 9.33 0.55
CA CYS A 282 16.33 8.33 -0.50
C CYS A 282 17.68 7.67 -0.73
N SER A 283 17.78 6.37 -0.50
CA SER A 283 18.94 5.55 -0.83
C SER A 283 18.67 4.80 -2.12
N ARG A 284 19.48 5.06 -3.15
CA ARG A 284 19.42 4.34 -4.42
C ARG A 284 20.41 3.18 -4.40
N TYR A 285 19.90 1.97 -4.55
CA TYR A 285 20.68 0.74 -4.72
C TYR A 285 20.68 0.35 -6.19
N VAL A 286 21.87 0.06 -6.71
CA VAL A 286 22.08 -0.53 -8.03
C VAL A 286 22.52 -1.96 -7.81
N THR A 287 21.83 -2.89 -8.45
CA THR A 287 22.08 -4.32 -8.29
C THR A 287 22.63 -4.97 -9.55
N ASP A 288 23.17 -6.19 -9.42
CA ASP A 288 23.65 -7.01 -10.54
C ASP A 288 22.51 -7.65 -11.36
N SER A 289 21.30 -7.65 -10.82
CA SER A 289 20.10 -8.25 -11.38
C SER A 289 18.86 -7.43 -10.98
N VAL A 290 17.81 -7.49 -11.81
CA VAL A 290 16.53 -6.82 -11.53
C VAL A 290 15.86 -7.51 -10.35
N ILE A 291 15.40 -6.75 -9.37
CA ILE A 291 14.69 -7.27 -8.19
C ILE A 291 13.23 -7.51 -8.55
N ASP A 292 12.73 -8.69 -8.23
CA ASP A 292 11.30 -8.97 -8.26
C ASP A 292 10.65 -8.32 -7.02
N PRO A 293 9.73 -7.36 -7.21
CA PRO A 293 9.14 -6.61 -6.10
C PRO A 293 8.25 -7.46 -5.19
N LEU A 294 7.60 -8.52 -5.69
CA LEU A 294 6.77 -9.42 -4.88
C LEU A 294 7.64 -10.37 -4.05
N VAL A 295 8.72 -10.90 -4.63
CA VAL A 295 9.73 -11.70 -3.89
C VAL A 295 10.37 -10.85 -2.78
N LEU A 296 10.71 -9.60 -3.07
CA LEU A 296 11.23 -8.67 -2.07
C LEU A 296 10.19 -8.40 -0.96
N LEU A 297 8.93 -8.12 -1.30
CA LEU A 297 7.87 -7.85 -0.33
C LEU A 297 7.64 -9.04 0.62
N ALA A 298 7.58 -10.27 0.10
CA ALA A 298 7.41 -11.44 0.95
C ALA A 298 8.64 -11.75 1.79
N SER A 299 9.84 -11.43 1.30
CA SER A 299 11.07 -11.56 2.08
C SER A 299 11.08 -10.59 3.27
N LEU A 300 10.50 -9.39 3.12
CA LEU A 300 10.34 -8.43 4.21
C LEU A 300 9.35 -8.90 5.30
N GLN A 301 8.39 -9.77 4.96
CA GLN A 301 7.47 -10.36 5.94
C GLN A 301 8.21 -11.14 7.04
N ILE A 302 9.31 -11.81 6.70
CA ILE A 302 10.15 -12.57 7.65
C ILE A 302 10.77 -11.63 8.69
N GLU A 303 11.09 -10.40 8.29
CA GLU A 303 11.63 -9.38 9.17
C GLU A 303 10.52 -8.63 9.93
N GLY A 304 9.24 -8.98 9.80
CA GLY A 304 8.16 -8.30 10.51
C GLY A 304 6.84 -9.05 10.44
N GLU A 305 6.57 -9.91 11.43
CA GLU A 305 5.40 -10.81 11.47
C GLU A 305 4.05 -10.08 11.61
N ASN A 306 4.04 -8.75 11.78
CA ASN A 306 2.82 -7.98 12.04
C ASN A 306 2.90 -6.55 11.45
N ALA A 307 2.91 -6.53 10.12
CA ALA A 307 3.02 -5.33 9.29
C ALA A 307 1.87 -5.25 8.30
N TYR A 308 1.41 -4.04 7.98
CA TYR A 308 0.71 -3.82 6.74
C TYR A 308 1.68 -4.05 5.59
N GLN A 309 1.26 -4.91 4.67
CA GLN A 309 1.98 -5.09 3.43
C GLN A 309 1.18 -4.45 2.33
N PHE A 310 1.86 -3.66 1.51
CA PHE A 310 1.25 -3.10 0.32
C PHE A 310 2.18 -3.24 -0.88
N TYR A 311 1.55 -3.37 -2.03
CA TYR A 311 2.16 -3.39 -3.34
C TYR A 311 1.23 -2.62 -4.27
N ILE A 312 1.76 -1.66 -5.02
CA ILE A 312 1.02 -0.93 -6.04
C ILE A 312 1.93 -0.77 -7.26
N GLN A 313 1.47 -1.24 -8.42
CA GLN A 313 2.20 -1.04 -9.67
C GLN A 313 1.25 -0.57 -10.79
N PRO A 314 1.25 0.74 -11.11
CA PRO A 314 0.62 1.24 -12.33
C PRO A 314 1.28 0.65 -13.59
N PRO A 315 0.59 0.71 -14.75
CA PRO A 315 1.18 0.26 -16.01
C PRO A 315 2.45 1.06 -16.34
N ASN A 316 3.52 0.38 -16.75
CA ASN A 316 4.81 0.98 -17.11
C ASN A 316 5.52 1.74 -15.97
N ALA A 317 5.10 1.52 -14.72
CA ALA A 317 5.70 2.14 -13.55
C ALA A 317 6.61 1.17 -12.77
N PRO A 318 7.56 1.69 -11.99
CA PRO A 318 8.16 0.98 -10.86
C PRO A 318 7.07 0.50 -9.88
N ALA A 319 7.33 -0.60 -9.16
CA ALA A 319 6.44 -1.06 -8.11
C ALA A 319 6.71 -0.30 -6.80
N PHE A 320 5.68 0.24 -6.18
CA PHE A 320 5.76 0.82 -4.84
C PHE A 320 5.33 -0.21 -3.80
N ILE A 321 6.28 -0.63 -2.96
CA ILE A 321 6.06 -1.68 -1.97
C ILE A 321 6.38 -1.18 -0.56
N GLY A 322 5.76 -1.78 0.45
CA GLY A 322 6.11 -1.48 1.85
C GLY A 322 5.66 -2.56 2.81
N ASN A 323 6.41 -2.64 3.91
CA ASN A 323 6.14 -3.50 5.06
C ASN A 323 5.99 -2.59 6.28
N THR A 324 4.88 -1.84 6.32
CA THR A 324 4.62 -0.83 7.35
C THR A 324 4.04 -1.49 8.59
N THR A 325 4.86 -1.58 9.61
CA THR A 325 4.42 -1.94 10.94
C THR A 325 3.79 -0.68 11.58
N ILE A 326 2.57 -0.73 12.17
CA ILE A 326 2.12 0.34 13.12
C ILE A 326 1.92 -0.10 14.61
N CYS A 327 1.41 -1.29 14.98
CA CYS A 327 1.35 -1.85 16.38
C CYS A 327 1.09 -3.38 16.46
N ASP A 328 1.57 -4.06 17.54
CA ASP A 328 1.37 -5.51 17.90
C ASP A 328 1.00 -5.79 19.40
N GLU A 329 0.69 -4.78 20.25
CA GLU A 329 0.41 -4.73 21.74
C GLU A 329 1.59 -4.55 22.75
N VAL A 330 1.51 -3.88 23.95
CA VAL A 330 0.66 -4.06 25.19
C VAL A 330 0.27 -2.74 25.95
N ILE A 331 -0.82 -2.78 26.73
CA ILE A 331 -1.53 -1.81 27.64
C ILE A 331 -0.67 -1.02 28.67
N ILE A 332 -0.93 0.30 28.88
CA ILE A 332 -1.31 0.92 30.19
C ILE A 332 -2.13 2.23 30.02
N ASP A 333 -3.22 2.36 30.77
CA ASP A 333 -4.09 3.56 30.92
C ASP A 333 -3.45 4.67 31.78
N PRO A 334 -3.62 5.98 31.48
CA PRO A 334 -3.62 6.64 30.18
C PRO A 334 -2.16 6.85 29.73
N ARG A 335 -1.56 5.98 28.89
CA ARG A 335 -0.10 6.03 28.63
C ARG A 335 0.31 5.70 27.20
N LYS A 336 1.48 6.25 26.84
CA LYS A 336 2.22 6.06 25.57
C LYS A 336 2.86 4.66 25.54
N ALA A 337 2.71 3.90 24.45
CA ALA A 337 3.19 2.52 24.30
C ALA A 337 4.48 2.45 23.46
N LEU A 338 5.49 1.68 23.84
CA LEU A 338 6.75 1.55 23.09
C LEU A 338 6.81 0.22 22.33
N ARG A 339 7.05 0.26 21.03
CA ARG A 339 6.94 -0.84 20.07
C ARG A 339 8.28 -1.27 19.54
N ARG A 340 8.64 -2.54 19.67
CA ARG A 340 9.94 -3.07 19.20
C ARG A 340 9.81 -3.68 17.81
N LEU A 341 10.59 -3.17 16.86
CA LEU A 341 10.81 -3.76 15.54
C LEU A 341 12.20 -4.41 15.53
N PRO A 342 12.47 -5.36 14.63
CA PRO A 342 13.84 -5.82 14.38
C PRO A 342 14.69 -4.67 13.79
N GLY A 343 15.25 -3.85 14.69
CA GLY A 343 16.17 -2.75 14.39
C GLY A 343 15.82 -1.38 15.00
N VAL A 344 14.56 -1.09 15.36
CA VAL A 344 14.12 0.22 15.89
C VAL A 344 12.95 0.06 16.87
N GLN A 345 12.78 0.98 17.82
CA GLN A 345 11.61 1.01 18.71
C GLN A 345 10.79 2.31 18.56
N HIS A 346 9.45 2.26 18.57
CA HIS A 346 8.55 3.42 18.35
C HIS A 346 7.57 3.65 19.49
N LEU A 347 7.32 4.90 19.87
CA LEU A 347 6.27 5.23 20.84
C LEU A 347 4.93 5.51 20.11
N CYS A 348 3.84 4.84 20.50
CA CYS A 348 2.53 4.83 19.85
C CYS A 348 1.38 5.00 20.86
N ALA A 349 0.23 5.47 20.42
CA ALA A 349 -1.01 5.51 21.18
C ALA A 349 -2.18 5.31 20.22
N GLU A 350 -3.15 4.48 20.59
CA GLU A 350 -4.38 4.29 19.82
C GLU A 350 -5.40 5.35 20.22
N LEU A 351 -6.05 5.92 19.21
CA LEU A 351 -7.05 6.96 19.37
C LEU A 351 -8.34 6.49 18.72
N PHE A 352 -9.40 6.39 19.52
CA PHE A 352 -10.74 6.06 19.05
C PHE A 352 -11.61 7.30 19.09
N GLY A 353 -12.39 7.51 18.04
CA GLY A 353 -13.32 8.62 17.95
C GLY A 353 -14.51 8.22 17.10
N LYS A 354 -15.69 8.72 17.46
CA LYS A 354 -16.88 8.62 16.62
C LYS A 354 -16.98 9.87 15.77
N LEU A 355 -17.05 9.71 14.45
CA LEU A 355 -17.23 10.83 13.54
C LEU A 355 -18.57 11.52 13.76
N ARG A 356 -18.58 12.85 13.57
CA ARG A 356 -19.82 13.62 13.53
C ARG A 356 -20.59 13.23 12.27
N ARG A 357 -21.92 13.39 12.27
CA ARG A 357 -22.79 12.91 11.19
C ARG A 357 -22.53 13.59 9.85
N GLU A 358 -22.01 14.82 9.91
CA GLU A 358 -21.66 15.66 8.78
C GLU A 358 -20.24 15.42 8.24
N CYS A 359 -19.44 14.59 8.91
CA CYS A 359 -18.09 14.25 8.48
C CYS A 359 -18.06 12.85 7.85
N ASP A 360 -17.17 12.68 6.88
CA ASP A 360 -16.88 11.38 6.26
C ASP A 360 -15.42 10.95 6.51
N GLU A 361 -15.05 9.76 6.01
CA GLU A 361 -13.72 9.19 6.17
C GLU A 361 -12.63 10.05 5.48
N PHE A 362 -12.99 10.80 4.43
CA PHE A 362 -12.06 11.72 3.77
C PHE A 362 -11.71 12.90 4.67
N ASP A 363 -12.67 13.46 5.42
CA ASP A 363 -12.39 14.53 6.38
C ASP A 363 -11.34 14.11 7.42
N VAL A 364 -11.36 12.85 7.84
CA VAL A 364 -10.37 12.26 8.75
C VAL A 364 -9.01 12.19 8.06
N LEU A 365 -8.97 11.60 6.86
CA LEU A 365 -7.74 11.44 6.09
C LEU A 365 -7.06 12.78 5.81
N ALA A 366 -7.84 13.77 5.36
CA ALA A 366 -7.38 15.13 5.07
C ALA A 366 -6.92 15.88 6.32
N SER A 367 -7.52 15.60 7.49
CA SER A 367 -7.11 16.22 8.76
C SER A 367 -5.83 15.59 9.35
N LEU A 368 -5.59 14.31 9.07
CA LEU A 368 -4.44 13.57 9.62
C LEU A 368 -3.20 13.64 8.73
N HIS A 369 -3.36 13.84 7.43
CA HIS A 369 -2.24 13.84 6.47
C HIS A 369 -1.81 15.27 6.06
N PRO A 370 -0.50 15.60 6.08
CA PRO A 370 0.59 14.78 6.57
C PRO A 370 0.72 14.84 8.09
N SER A 371 0.96 13.68 8.72
CA SER A 371 0.98 13.60 10.17
C SER A 371 2.25 14.25 10.76
N PRO A 372 2.19 14.71 12.02
CA PRO A 372 3.37 15.18 12.77
C PRO A 372 4.52 14.17 12.87
N ALA A 373 4.23 12.88 12.67
CA ALA A 373 5.21 11.81 12.71
C ALA A 373 6.05 11.74 11.42
N VAL A 374 5.55 12.23 10.29
CA VAL A 374 6.21 12.15 8.99
C VAL A 374 6.50 13.49 8.33
N CYS A 375 5.85 14.57 8.77
CA CYS A 375 6.11 15.94 8.32
C CYS A 375 6.83 16.74 9.41
N GLY A 376 6.17 16.96 10.55
CA GLY A 376 6.71 17.80 11.63
C GLY A 376 5.62 18.62 12.30
N MET A 377 6.00 19.56 13.15
CA MET A 377 5.09 20.44 13.89
C MET A 377 5.63 21.86 13.97
N PRO A 378 4.79 22.87 13.69
CA PRO A 378 3.50 22.79 13.03
C PRO A 378 3.65 22.35 11.55
N SER A 379 2.57 21.82 10.97
CA SER A 379 2.64 21.12 9.67
C SER A 379 3.03 22.02 8.50
N GLU A 380 2.61 23.28 8.48
CA GLU A 380 2.91 24.19 7.37
C GLU A 380 4.39 24.58 7.32
N GLU A 381 4.97 24.96 8.46
CA GLU A 381 6.38 25.31 8.61
C GLU A 381 7.27 24.11 8.31
N ALA A 382 6.90 22.94 8.82
CA ALA A 382 7.62 21.70 8.55
C ALA A 382 7.60 21.35 7.06
N ARG A 383 6.43 21.49 6.39
CA ARG A 383 6.31 21.25 4.95
C ARG A 383 7.15 22.23 4.13
N LYS A 384 7.13 23.52 4.46
CA LYS A 384 7.99 24.53 3.81
C LYS A 384 9.47 24.19 3.96
N PHE A 385 9.89 23.79 5.17
CA PHE A 385 11.27 23.38 5.40
C PHE A 385 11.66 22.16 4.56
N ILE A 386 10.81 21.13 4.51
CA ILE A 386 11.01 19.94 3.68
C ILE A 386 11.13 20.31 2.20
N GLU A 387 10.23 21.15 1.70
CA GLU A 387 10.19 21.62 0.30
C GLU A 387 11.50 22.33 -0.09
N GLU A 388 12.05 23.15 0.79
CA GLU A 388 13.30 23.89 0.56
C GLU A 388 14.56 23.00 0.64
N HIS A 389 14.59 22.03 1.56
CA HIS A 389 15.81 21.32 1.94
C HIS A 389 15.93 19.90 1.36
N GLU A 390 14.83 19.19 1.10
CA GLU A 390 14.89 17.87 0.47
C GLU A 390 15.04 17.97 -1.04
N LYS A 391 16.10 17.38 -1.59
CA LYS A 391 16.42 17.45 -3.03
C LYS A 391 15.85 16.27 -3.84
N PHE A 392 14.83 15.59 -3.32
CA PHE A 392 14.14 14.50 -4.00
C PHE A 392 12.62 14.59 -3.74
N ASP A 393 11.83 14.04 -4.66
CA ASP A 393 10.38 13.88 -4.47
C ASP A 393 10.11 12.62 -3.64
N ARG A 394 9.41 12.77 -2.50
CA ARG A 394 8.96 11.64 -1.69
C ARG A 394 7.95 10.77 -2.43
N GLY A 395 7.16 11.36 -3.34
CA GLY A 395 6.07 10.65 -4.01
C GLY A 395 5.12 10.00 -3.00
N MET A 396 4.89 8.70 -3.14
CA MET A 396 4.00 7.96 -2.24
C MET A 396 4.65 7.61 -0.89
N TYR A 397 5.98 7.79 -0.73
CA TYR A 397 6.64 7.60 0.56
C TYR A 397 6.10 8.60 1.59
N ALA A 398 5.74 8.08 2.77
CA ALA A 398 5.09 8.81 3.86
C ALA A 398 3.72 9.43 3.51
N GLY A 399 3.15 9.10 2.35
CA GLY A 399 1.76 9.38 2.01
C GLY A 399 0.80 8.28 2.50
N PRO A 400 -0.52 8.48 2.43
CA PRO A 400 -1.50 7.43 2.68
C PRO A 400 -1.45 6.33 1.63
N VAL A 401 -1.52 5.07 2.06
CA VAL A 401 -1.56 3.88 1.21
C VAL A 401 -2.58 2.90 1.78
N GLY A 402 -3.51 2.43 0.96
CA GLY A 402 -4.55 1.52 1.43
C GLY A 402 -5.75 1.49 0.50
N TRP A 403 -6.94 1.38 1.07
CA TRP A 403 -8.17 1.21 0.31
C TRP A 403 -9.37 1.90 0.93
N PHE A 404 -10.39 2.12 0.10
CA PHE A 404 -11.70 2.60 0.52
C PHE A 404 -12.79 2.04 -0.40
N GLY A 405 -13.98 1.81 0.15
CA GLY A 405 -15.09 1.22 -0.59
C GLY A 405 -16.13 0.61 0.32
N GLY A 406 -17.33 0.37 -0.20
CA GLY A 406 -18.45 -0.05 0.62
C GLY A 406 -18.85 1.04 1.62
N SER A 407 -18.54 0.79 2.89
CA SER A 407 -18.76 1.69 4.03
C SER A 407 -17.52 1.87 4.91
N GLU A 408 -16.35 1.46 4.40
CA GLU A 408 -15.13 1.41 5.19
C GLU A 408 -13.93 1.91 4.40
N SER A 409 -12.90 2.30 5.13
CA SER A 409 -11.60 2.60 4.56
C SER A 409 -10.50 2.26 5.54
N GLU A 410 -9.37 1.87 5.00
CA GLU A 410 -8.18 1.59 5.77
C GLU A 410 -6.96 2.14 5.05
N PHE A 411 -6.20 3.01 5.73
CA PHE A 411 -4.98 3.59 5.20
C PHE A 411 -3.83 3.44 6.20
N ALA A 412 -2.74 2.87 5.71
CA ALA A 412 -1.44 2.93 6.36
C ALA A 412 -0.66 4.16 5.91
N VAL A 413 0.33 4.58 6.70
CA VAL A 413 1.33 5.54 6.23
C VAL A 413 2.37 4.78 5.42
N GLY A 414 2.68 5.23 4.21
CA GLY A 414 3.63 4.63 3.27
C GLY A 414 5.10 4.77 3.67
N ILE A 415 5.44 4.54 4.94
CA ILE A 415 6.80 4.46 5.46
C ILE A 415 7.37 3.05 5.23
N ARG A 416 8.65 2.82 5.58
CA ARG A 416 9.27 1.48 5.50
C ARG A 416 9.08 0.87 4.11
N SER A 417 9.23 1.72 3.09
CA SER A 417 8.81 1.47 1.73
C SER A 417 9.94 1.73 0.73
N ALA A 418 9.78 1.14 -0.44
CA ALA A 418 10.71 1.25 -1.55
C ALA A 418 9.94 1.39 -2.87
N LEU A 419 10.56 2.10 -3.80
CA LEU A 419 10.16 2.13 -5.20
C LEU A 419 11.15 1.26 -5.98
N VAL A 420 10.68 0.12 -6.45
CA VAL A 420 11.48 -0.90 -7.14
C VAL A 420 11.32 -0.68 -8.64
N GLY A 421 12.40 -0.25 -9.31
CA GLY A 421 12.42 0.01 -10.73
C GLY A 421 12.22 -1.24 -11.59
N GLN A 422 11.85 -1.03 -12.85
CA GLN A 422 11.91 -2.09 -13.88
C GLN A 422 13.35 -2.32 -14.38
N ASP A 423 14.26 -1.45 -13.98
CA ASP A 423 15.69 -1.52 -14.24
C ASP A 423 16.45 -2.02 -13.00
N LEU A 424 17.77 -1.84 -12.98
CA LEU A 424 18.62 -2.26 -11.86
C LEU A 424 18.56 -1.30 -10.66
N ASN A 425 17.66 -0.30 -10.66
CA ASN A 425 17.58 0.71 -9.62
C ASN A 425 16.43 0.42 -8.64
N THR A 426 16.74 0.48 -7.35
CA THR A 426 15.74 0.49 -6.28
C THR A 426 15.95 1.71 -5.39
N LEU A 427 14.89 2.47 -5.16
CA LEU A 427 14.87 3.61 -4.24
C LEU A 427 14.26 3.18 -2.90
N VAL A 428 15.04 3.25 -1.83
CA VAL A 428 14.59 2.94 -0.47
C VAL A 428 14.48 4.22 0.33
N PHE A 429 13.34 4.43 0.99
CA PHE A 429 13.06 5.66 1.72
C PHE A 429 13.03 5.43 3.23
N ALA A 430 13.64 6.36 3.96
CA ALA A 430 13.53 6.44 5.41
C ALA A 430 13.70 7.89 5.87
N GLY A 431 13.25 8.21 7.08
CA GLY A 431 13.39 9.56 7.63
C GLY A 431 13.50 9.57 9.14
N ALA A 432 13.90 10.71 9.68
CA ALA A 432 14.16 10.92 11.09
C ALA A 432 13.57 12.26 11.55
N GLY A 433 13.04 12.28 12.78
CA GLY A 433 12.35 13.43 13.34
C GLY A 433 13.32 14.34 14.09
N ILE A 434 13.63 15.49 13.51
CA ILE A 434 14.53 16.48 14.08
C ILE A 434 13.76 17.31 15.11
N VAL A 435 14.25 17.27 16.35
CA VAL A 435 13.73 18.04 17.48
C VAL A 435 14.88 18.72 18.22
N LYS A 436 14.54 19.59 19.18
CA LYS A 436 15.55 20.20 20.04
C LYS A 436 16.42 19.12 20.73
N GLY A 437 17.73 19.26 20.59
CA GLY A 437 18.71 18.33 21.17
C GLY A 437 19.10 17.16 20.25
N THR A 438 18.54 17.06 19.05
CA THR A 438 18.97 16.11 18.02
C THR A 438 20.47 16.26 17.70
N VAL A 439 21.15 15.13 17.50
CA VAL A 439 22.56 15.06 17.09
C VAL A 439 22.64 14.54 15.65
N PRO A 440 23.16 15.31 14.67
CA PRO A 440 23.09 14.95 13.25
C PRO A 440 23.63 13.56 12.87
N SER A 441 24.74 13.15 13.49
CA SER A 441 25.35 11.84 13.24
C SER A 441 24.47 10.68 13.71
N LEU A 442 23.79 10.82 14.85
CA LEU A 442 22.91 9.78 15.39
C LEU A 442 21.65 9.63 14.54
N GLU A 443 21.12 10.73 14.01
CA GLU A 443 19.96 10.65 13.10
C GLU A 443 20.30 9.97 11.77
N TRP A 444 21.54 10.16 11.28
CA TRP A 444 22.01 9.44 10.09
C TRP A 444 22.05 7.93 10.36
N GLU A 445 22.57 7.52 11.51
CA GLU A 445 22.58 6.13 11.96
C GLU A 445 21.17 5.56 12.14
N GLU A 446 20.22 6.36 12.67
CA GLU A 446 18.81 5.95 12.76
C GLU A 446 18.21 5.67 11.38
N VAL A 447 18.46 6.51 10.39
CA VAL A 447 18.01 6.29 9.02
C VAL A 447 18.65 5.05 8.40
N ASP A 448 19.94 4.80 8.65
CA ASP A 448 20.63 3.56 8.24
C ASP A 448 19.98 2.31 8.85
N LEU A 449 19.68 2.34 10.16
CA LEU A 449 18.96 1.27 10.85
C LEU A 449 17.57 1.05 10.25
N LYS A 450 16.86 2.12 9.86
CA LYS A 450 15.54 2.00 9.24
C LYS A 450 15.57 1.34 7.87
N ILE A 451 16.58 1.66 7.07
CA ILE A 451 16.81 1.09 5.73
C ILE A 451 17.31 -0.35 5.82
N SER A 452 17.95 -0.74 6.93
CA SER A 452 18.59 -2.04 7.09
C SER A 452 17.65 -3.24 6.83
N GLN A 453 16.33 -3.08 7.03
CA GLN A 453 15.35 -4.13 6.70
C GLN A 453 15.39 -4.53 5.22
N PHE A 454 15.62 -3.56 4.32
CA PHE A 454 15.76 -3.81 2.89
C PHE A 454 17.15 -4.33 2.58
N THR A 455 18.20 -3.71 3.13
CA THR A 455 19.57 -4.12 2.80
C THR A 455 19.89 -5.51 3.31
N LYS A 456 19.39 -5.94 4.47
CA LYS A 456 19.55 -7.32 4.96
C LYS A 456 18.98 -8.35 4.00
N VAL A 457 17.85 -8.03 3.35
CA VAL A 457 17.25 -8.90 2.33
C VAL A 457 18.11 -8.89 1.07
N LEU A 458 18.53 -7.70 0.61
CA LEU A 458 19.39 -7.55 -0.56
C LEU A 458 20.80 -8.15 -0.39
N HIS A 459 21.37 -8.14 0.83
CA HIS A 459 22.76 -8.53 1.10
C HIS A 459 22.88 -9.85 1.87
N ARG A 460 21.81 -10.65 1.99
CA ARG A 460 21.76 -11.83 2.89
C ARG A 460 22.80 -12.92 2.57
N HIS A 461 23.58 -12.79 1.50
CA HIS A 461 24.63 -13.72 1.10
C HIS A 461 25.93 -13.59 1.92
N GLU A 462 26.41 -12.37 2.23
CA GLU A 462 27.74 -12.18 2.84
C GLU A 462 27.88 -12.87 4.20
N LEU A 463 26.82 -12.86 5.01
CA LEU A 463 26.80 -13.52 6.33
C LEU A 463 26.65 -15.05 6.23
N GLN A 464 25.89 -15.58 5.26
CA GLN A 464 25.68 -17.02 5.14
C GLN A 464 26.88 -17.74 4.50
N GLU A 465 27.59 -17.09 3.57
CA GLU A 465 28.85 -17.62 3.04
C GLU A 465 29.96 -17.59 4.09
N CYS A 466 30.15 -16.48 4.82
CA CYS A 466 31.11 -16.45 5.93
C CYS A 466 30.82 -17.54 6.98
N LEU A 467 29.55 -17.77 7.33
CA LEU A 467 29.17 -18.83 8.27
C LEU A 467 29.39 -20.25 7.72
N LYS A 468 29.24 -20.46 6.40
CA LYS A 468 29.57 -21.73 5.74
C LYS A 468 31.07 -21.95 5.67
N GLU A 469 31.85 -20.92 5.34
CA GLU A 469 33.32 -20.97 5.31
C GLU A 469 33.91 -21.22 6.70
N ILE A 470 33.39 -20.57 7.74
CA ILE A 470 33.79 -20.81 9.14
C ILE A 470 33.44 -22.24 9.57
N LYS A 471 32.27 -22.76 9.20
CA LYS A 471 31.90 -24.16 9.49
C LYS A 471 32.79 -25.15 8.75
N ASN A 472 33.09 -24.90 7.47
CA ASN A 472 33.96 -25.76 6.66
C ASN A 472 35.42 -25.71 7.12
N ALA A 473 35.93 -24.56 7.56
CA ALA A 473 37.25 -24.42 8.16
C ALA A 473 37.34 -25.15 9.52
N GLY A 474 36.24 -25.17 10.30
CA GLY A 474 36.15 -25.90 11.56
C GLY A 474 36.10 -27.43 11.42
N THR A 475 35.66 -27.96 10.27
CA THR A 475 35.68 -29.41 9.99
C THR A 475 37.04 -29.91 9.50
N VAL A 476 37.84 -29.07 8.84
CA VAL A 476 39.19 -29.44 8.37
C VAL A 476 40.20 -29.46 9.53
N ALA A 477 40.00 -28.66 10.58
CA ALA A 477 40.91 -28.60 11.73
C ALA A 477 40.72 -29.73 12.77
N ASN A 478 39.71 -30.59 12.63
CA ASN A 478 39.43 -31.71 13.55
C ASN A 478 39.66 -33.09 12.90
N GLY A 479 40.38 -33.13 11.78
CA GLY A 479 40.58 -34.32 10.95
C GLY A 479 42.04 -34.72 10.73
N ASP A 480 42.96 -34.34 11.64
CA ASP A 480 44.34 -34.82 11.68
C ASP A 480 44.67 -35.46 13.04
#